data_AF-A0A259LMJ9-F1
#
_entry.id   AF-A0A259LMJ9-F1
#
_cell.length_a   1.000
_cell.length_b   1.000
_cell.length_c   1.000
_cell.angle_alpha   90.00
_cell.angle_beta   90.00
_cell.angle_gamma   90.00
#
_symmetry.space_group_name_H-M   'P 1'
#
loop_
_entity.id
_entity.type
_entity.pdbx_description
1 polymer ?
#
loop_
_entity_poly.entity_id
_entity_poly.type
_entity_poly.pdbx_seq_one_letter_code
_entity_poly.pdbx_strand_id
1 'polypeptide(L)'
;MDLYCWNTEISAAFYVVLQFCELSIRNGAVEAVEAVFGPNWHLNRGFVYTLPVLRGNRGYQPRNDLQSCAARLPTAGKVVAELKFAFWQSLFVKGQQARIWDTHLARAFPGYDRALTLAQARTQMFDNIEKIRKLRNRVALNRPGFIGDL
;
A
#
# COMPACT_ATOMS: atom_id res chain seq x y z
N MET A 1 -13.20 -30.73 10.68
CA MET A 1 -13.70 -29.93 9.53
C MET A 1 -14.12 -28.54 9.97
N ASP A 2 -14.65 -28.41 11.19
CA ASP A 2 -15.18 -27.16 11.75
C ASP A 2 -14.18 -25.99 11.76
N LEU A 3 -12.90 -26.24 12.08
CA LEU A 3 -11.86 -25.18 12.04
C LEU A 3 -11.63 -24.63 10.62
N TYR A 4 -11.75 -25.45 9.59
CA TYR A 4 -11.57 -25.02 8.19
C TYR A 4 -12.79 -24.22 7.72
N CYS A 5 -14.00 -24.70 7.99
CA CYS A 5 -15.23 -23.99 7.68
C CYS A 5 -15.27 -22.61 8.37
N TRP A 6 -14.92 -22.56 9.65
CA TRP A 6 -14.88 -21.31 10.41
C TRP A 6 -13.82 -20.33 9.90
N ASN A 7 -12.60 -20.80 9.57
CA ASN A 7 -11.58 -19.97 8.95
C ASN A 7 -12.04 -19.42 7.59
N THR A 8 -12.79 -20.20 6.81
CA THR A 8 -13.36 -19.76 5.53
C THR A 8 -14.46 -18.71 5.73
N GLU A 9 -15.36 -18.89 6.69
CA GLU A 9 -16.40 -17.91 7.02
C GLU A 9 -15.83 -16.57 7.47
N ILE A 10 -14.83 -16.60 8.35
CA ILE A 10 -14.13 -15.39 8.79
C ILE A 10 -13.37 -14.73 7.64
N SER A 11 -12.69 -15.54 6.83
CA SER A 11 -11.98 -15.05 5.64
C SER A 11 -12.94 -14.35 4.67
N ALA A 12 -14.14 -14.90 4.46
CA ALA A 12 -15.18 -14.28 3.66
C ALA A 12 -15.69 -12.97 4.28
N ALA A 13 -15.89 -12.93 5.60
CA ALA A 13 -16.35 -11.72 6.31
C ALA A 13 -15.36 -10.56 6.19
N PHE A 14 -14.05 -10.83 6.25
CA PHE A 14 -13.03 -9.78 6.13
C PHE A 14 -12.65 -9.41 4.70
N TYR A 15 -12.93 -10.27 3.71
CA TYR A 15 -12.48 -10.07 2.33
C TYR A 15 -12.93 -8.72 1.75
N VAL A 16 -14.21 -8.39 1.90
CA VAL A 16 -14.80 -7.16 1.37
C VAL A 16 -14.17 -5.92 2.03
N VAL A 17 -14.03 -5.93 3.35
CA VAL A 17 -13.43 -4.81 4.11
C VAL A 17 -11.98 -4.60 3.70
N LEU A 18 -11.21 -5.68 3.56
CA LEU A 18 -9.82 -5.61 3.11
C LEU A 18 -9.70 -5.01 1.71
N GLN A 19 -10.60 -5.38 0.80
CA GLN A 19 -10.63 -4.83 -0.56
C GLN A 19 -10.88 -3.31 -0.54
N PHE A 20 -11.82 -2.83 0.28
CA PHE A 20 -12.05 -1.39 0.44
C PHE A 20 -10.85 -0.67 1.05
N CYS A 21 -10.20 -1.25 2.06
CA CYS A 21 -8.97 -0.68 2.60
C CYS A 21 -7.89 -0.56 1.52
N GLU A 22 -7.64 -1.60 0.73
CA GLU A 22 -6.67 -1.57 -0.35
C GLU A 22 -6.99 -0.48 -1.38
N LEU A 23 -8.24 -0.41 -1.84
CA LEU A 23 -8.68 0.59 -2.82
C LEU A 23 -8.50 2.01 -2.30
N SER A 24 -8.93 2.30 -1.07
CA SER A 24 -8.79 3.63 -0.47
C SER A 24 -7.33 4.05 -0.32
N ILE A 25 -6.45 3.12 0.10
CA ILE A 25 -5.01 3.39 0.24
C ILE A 25 -4.36 3.62 -1.12
N ARG A 26 -4.71 2.82 -2.13
CA ARG A 26 -4.22 3.01 -3.51
C ARG A 26 -4.65 4.35 -4.05
N ASN A 27 -5.93 4.70 -3.94
CA ASN A 27 -6.48 5.94 -4.48
C ASN A 27 -5.86 7.17 -3.84
N GLY A 28 -5.77 7.23 -2.51
CA GLY A 28 -5.12 8.35 -1.82
C GLY A 28 -3.63 8.46 -2.15
N ALA A 29 -2.93 7.33 -2.28
CA ALA A 29 -1.53 7.34 -2.71
C ALA A 29 -1.37 7.82 -4.17
N VAL A 30 -2.24 7.40 -5.08
CA VAL A 30 -2.23 7.85 -6.48
C VAL A 30 -2.51 9.35 -6.55
N GLU A 31 -3.51 9.86 -5.82
CA GLU A 31 -3.81 11.30 -5.78
C GLU A 31 -2.58 12.11 -5.33
N ALA A 32 -1.92 11.69 -4.25
CA ALA A 32 -0.73 12.36 -3.74
C ALA A 32 0.45 12.28 -4.71
N VAL A 33 0.66 11.13 -5.36
CA VAL A 33 1.73 10.95 -6.35
C VAL A 33 1.46 11.76 -7.62
N GLU A 34 0.23 11.77 -8.13
CA GLU A 34 -0.15 12.56 -9.30
C GLU A 34 -0.02 14.06 -9.07
N ALA A 35 -0.34 14.53 -7.85
CA ALA A 35 -0.17 15.93 -7.48
C ALA A 35 1.31 16.39 -7.53
N VAL A 36 2.26 15.50 -7.25
CA VAL A 36 3.70 15.81 -7.22
C VAL A 36 4.38 15.55 -8.56
N PHE A 37 4.03 14.47 -9.26
CA PHE A 37 4.77 13.96 -10.42
C PHE A 37 3.98 13.99 -11.73
N GLY A 38 2.72 14.41 -11.69
CA GLY A 38 1.80 14.50 -12.82
C GLY A 38 1.07 13.19 -13.16
N PRO A 39 0.14 13.21 -14.13
CA PRO A 39 -0.71 12.08 -14.50
C PRO A 39 0.08 10.87 -15.04
N ASN A 40 1.28 11.12 -15.57
CA ASN A 40 2.19 10.08 -16.08
C ASN A 40 3.29 9.72 -15.06
N TRP A 41 3.00 9.82 -13.76
CA TRP A 41 3.94 9.53 -12.68
C TRP A 41 4.67 8.19 -12.81
N HIS A 42 3.99 7.16 -13.33
CA HIS A 42 4.55 5.82 -13.55
C HIS A 42 5.73 5.80 -14.53
N LEU A 43 5.82 6.80 -15.41
CA LEU A 43 6.93 7.03 -16.36
C LEU A 43 7.91 8.11 -15.87
N ASN A 44 7.60 8.80 -14.78
CA ASN A 44 8.41 9.90 -14.26
C ASN A 44 9.69 9.36 -13.62
N ARG A 45 10.84 9.60 -14.27
CA ARG A 45 12.15 9.17 -13.76
C ARG A 45 12.43 9.71 -12.35
N GLY A 46 12.06 10.96 -12.10
CA GLY A 46 12.19 11.60 -10.80
C GLY A 46 11.48 10.80 -9.71
N PHE A 47 10.24 10.36 -9.97
CA PHE A 47 9.49 9.48 -9.06
C PHE A 47 10.17 8.12 -8.87
N VAL A 48 10.56 7.45 -9.95
CA VAL A 48 11.21 6.13 -9.90
C VAL A 48 12.44 6.15 -8.99
N TYR A 49 13.23 7.24 -9.03
CA TYR A 49 14.42 7.40 -8.18
C TYR A 49 14.13 7.67 -6.71
N THR A 50 12.92 8.11 -6.34
CA THR A 50 12.54 8.29 -4.93
C THR A 50 12.22 6.96 -4.26
N LEU A 51 11.82 5.95 -5.04
CA LEU A 51 11.44 4.64 -4.50
C LEU A 51 12.63 3.96 -3.82
N PRO A 52 12.41 3.34 -2.65
CA PRO A 52 13.48 2.67 -1.91
C PRO A 52 14.01 1.47 -2.70
N VAL A 53 15.31 1.23 -2.58
CA VAL A 53 16.00 0.05 -3.13
C VAL A 53 16.57 -0.74 -1.97
N LEU A 54 16.09 -1.97 -1.79
CA LEU A 54 16.56 -2.83 -0.71
C LEU A 54 17.87 -3.50 -1.14
N ARG A 55 18.93 -3.34 -0.33
CA ARG A 55 20.24 -3.95 -0.60
C ARG A 55 20.17 -5.48 -0.52
N GLY A 56 20.94 -6.15 -1.37
CA GLY A 56 21.09 -7.61 -1.36
C GLY A 56 19.96 -8.39 -2.01
N ASN A 57 19.07 -7.72 -2.76
CA ASN A 57 17.94 -8.34 -3.47
C ASN A 57 16.99 -9.20 -2.58
N ARG A 58 17.03 -8.99 -1.26
CA ARG A 58 16.18 -9.67 -0.30
C ARG A 58 14.94 -8.81 -0.04
N GLY A 59 13.77 -9.33 -0.39
CA GLY A 59 12.49 -8.66 -0.18
C GLY A 59 11.92 -8.02 -1.44
N TYR A 60 10.78 -7.34 -1.26
CA TYR A 60 10.04 -6.72 -2.34
C TYR A 60 10.75 -5.44 -2.84
N GLN A 61 10.94 -5.32 -4.16
CA GLN A 61 11.65 -4.21 -4.81
C GLN A 61 10.65 -3.29 -5.54
N PRO A 62 10.16 -2.19 -4.90
CA PRO A 62 9.10 -1.36 -5.48
C PRO A 62 9.53 -0.66 -6.77
N ARG A 63 10.80 -0.25 -6.87
CA ARG A 63 11.35 0.37 -8.08
C ARG A 63 11.28 -0.57 -9.28
N ASN A 64 11.77 -1.80 -9.11
CA ASN A 64 11.80 -2.80 -10.18
C ASN A 64 10.38 -3.22 -10.57
N ASP A 65 9.47 -3.36 -9.61
CA ASP A 65 8.06 -3.71 -9.86
C ASP A 65 7.37 -2.61 -10.68
N LEU A 66 7.56 -1.33 -10.33
CA LEU A 66 7.04 -0.21 -11.10
C LEU A 66 7.61 -0.18 -12.51
N GLN A 67 8.92 -0.29 -12.67
CA GLN A 67 9.56 -0.25 -13.99
C GLN A 67 9.07 -1.40 -14.88
N SER A 68 8.95 -2.60 -14.32
CA SER A 68 8.41 -3.77 -15.03
C SER A 68 6.94 -3.57 -15.45
N CYS A 69 6.10 -3.06 -14.55
CA CYS A 69 4.70 -2.75 -14.86
C CYS A 69 4.58 -1.66 -15.93
N ALA A 70 5.31 -0.56 -15.77
CA ALA A 70 5.27 0.59 -16.67
C ALA A 70 5.81 0.26 -18.08
N ALA A 71 6.74 -0.70 -18.21
CA ALA A 71 7.21 -1.16 -19.50
C ALA A 71 6.14 -1.97 -20.28
N ARG A 72 5.24 -2.65 -19.58
CA ARG A 72 4.21 -3.53 -20.18
C ARG A 72 2.84 -2.86 -20.31
N LEU A 73 2.52 -1.91 -19.44
CA LEU A 73 1.17 -1.36 -19.30
C LEU A 73 1.11 0.09 -19.79
N PRO A 74 0.18 0.42 -20.71
CA PRO A 74 0.20 1.71 -21.42
C PRO A 74 -0.35 2.90 -20.63
N THR A 75 -0.93 2.69 -19.45
CA THR A 75 -1.64 3.75 -18.70
C THR A 75 -1.40 3.63 -17.20
N ALA A 76 -1.40 4.77 -16.50
CA ALA A 76 -1.27 4.83 -15.05
C ALA A 76 -2.31 3.94 -14.34
N GLY A 77 -3.59 3.98 -14.73
CA GLY A 77 -4.64 3.16 -14.12
C GLY A 77 -4.39 1.65 -14.20
N LYS A 78 -3.88 1.16 -15.35
CA LYS A 78 -3.46 -0.25 -15.48
C LYS A 78 -2.29 -0.59 -14.57
N VAL A 79 -1.31 0.32 -14.46
CA VAL A 79 -0.18 0.16 -13.53
C VAL A 79 -0.68 0.12 -12.09
N VAL A 80 -1.66 0.96 -11.71
CA VAL A 80 -2.26 0.97 -10.37
C VAL A 80 -2.90 -0.38 -10.02
N ALA A 81 -3.62 -0.97 -10.98
CA ALA A 81 -4.29 -2.25 -10.81
C ALA A 81 -3.28 -3.41 -10.64
N GLU A 82 -2.18 -3.39 -11.40
CA GLU A 82 -1.18 -4.47 -11.42
C GLU A 82 -0.21 -4.43 -10.22
N LEU A 83 0.14 -3.24 -9.73
CA LEU A 83 1.11 -3.09 -8.67
C LEU A 83 0.68 -3.82 -7.38
N LYS A 84 1.62 -4.57 -6.80
CA LYS A 84 1.39 -5.31 -5.56
C LYS A 84 1.08 -4.33 -4.43
N PHE A 85 0.27 -4.75 -3.45
CA PHE A 85 -0.07 -3.87 -2.33
C PHE A 85 1.16 -3.35 -1.54
N ALA A 86 2.25 -4.14 -1.50
CA ALA A 86 3.52 -3.73 -0.91
C ALA A 86 4.18 -2.51 -1.60
N PHE A 87 3.86 -2.25 -2.88
CA PHE A 87 4.27 -1.01 -3.57
C PHE A 87 3.74 0.21 -2.82
N TRP A 88 2.44 0.25 -2.56
CA TRP A 88 1.77 1.38 -1.94
C TRP A 88 2.28 1.61 -0.52
N GLN A 89 2.56 0.54 0.23
CA GLN A 89 3.22 0.63 1.54
C GLN A 89 4.57 1.36 1.45
N SER A 90 5.36 1.09 0.40
CA SER A 90 6.69 1.69 0.23
C SER A 90 6.66 3.21 0.01
N LEU A 91 5.51 3.79 -0.34
CA LEU A 91 5.33 5.24 -0.45
C LEU A 91 5.23 5.90 0.92
N PHE A 92 4.85 5.18 1.97
CA PHE A 92 4.69 5.72 3.32
C PHE A 92 5.98 5.60 4.15
N VAL A 93 7.16 5.54 3.54
CA VAL A 93 8.45 5.54 4.27
C VAL A 93 8.90 6.96 4.62
N LYS A 94 9.80 7.10 5.62
CA LYS A 94 10.30 8.42 6.07
C LYS A 94 10.91 9.25 4.92
N GLY A 95 11.57 8.59 3.97
CA GLY A 95 12.18 9.24 2.81
C GLY A 95 11.20 9.96 1.87
N GLN A 96 9.90 9.66 1.97
CA GLN A 96 8.85 10.31 1.16
C GLN A 96 8.14 11.45 1.90
N GLN A 97 8.49 11.72 3.17
CA GLN A 97 7.80 12.70 4.01
C GLN A 97 7.78 14.09 3.37
N ALA A 98 8.96 14.68 3.15
CA ALA A 98 9.09 16.04 2.63
C ALA A 98 8.57 16.19 1.19
N ARG A 99 8.62 15.11 0.41
CA ARG A 99 8.31 15.16 -1.02
C ARG A 99 6.83 14.98 -1.32
N ILE A 100 6.16 14.13 -0.56
CA ILE A 100 4.76 13.75 -0.81
C ILE A 100 3.90 14.16 0.39
N TRP A 101 4.26 13.72 1.59
CA TRP A 101 3.30 13.68 2.70
C TRP A 101 3.14 14.98 3.48
N ASP A 102 4.16 15.85 3.54
CA ASP A 102 4.04 17.14 4.22
C ASP A 102 2.96 18.03 3.56
N THR A 103 2.79 17.94 2.25
CA THR A 103 1.79 18.74 1.50
C THR A 103 0.49 17.98 1.24
N HIS A 104 0.56 16.66 0.98
CA HIS A 104 -0.58 15.93 0.41
C HIS A 104 -1.29 14.98 1.38
N LEU A 105 -0.74 14.67 2.56
CA LEU A 105 -1.35 13.67 3.46
C LEU A 105 -2.76 14.07 3.91
N ALA A 106 -2.94 15.31 4.38
CA ALA A 106 -4.23 15.77 4.89
C ALA A 106 -5.33 15.80 3.82
N ARG A 107 -4.94 16.03 2.55
CA ARG A 107 -5.86 16.02 1.42
C ARG A 107 -6.20 14.59 0.96
N ALA A 108 -5.18 13.76 0.78
CA ALA A 108 -5.35 12.38 0.32
C ALA A 108 -6.04 11.48 1.35
N PHE A 109 -5.87 11.79 2.64
CA PHE A 109 -6.42 11.01 3.76
C PHE A 109 -7.06 11.94 4.79
N PRO A 110 -8.21 12.56 4.49
CA PRO A 110 -8.83 13.57 5.36
C PRO A 110 -9.29 13.05 6.73
N GLY A 111 -9.42 11.73 6.86
CA GLY A 111 -9.78 11.03 8.10
C GLY A 111 -8.59 10.62 8.98
N TYR A 112 -7.38 11.11 8.72
CA TYR A 112 -6.24 10.86 9.62
C TYR A 112 -6.49 11.47 11.01
N ASP A 113 -5.88 10.87 12.04
CA ASP A 113 -5.95 11.41 13.40
C ASP A 113 -5.26 12.78 13.47
N ARG A 114 -6.07 13.83 13.63
CA ARG A 114 -5.61 15.22 13.66
C ARG A 114 -4.85 15.59 14.93
N ALA A 115 -4.86 14.74 15.96
CA ALA A 115 -3.98 14.89 17.12
C ALA A 115 -2.52 14.56 16.79
N LEU A 116 -2.28 13.83 15.69
CA LEU A 116 -0.94 13.48 15.22
C LEU A 116 -0.36 14.56 14.30
N THR A 117 0.96 14.74 14.38
CA THR A 117 1.70 15.42 13.30
C THR A 117 1.60 14.60 12.01
N LEU A 118 1.75 15.25 10.84
CA LEU A 118 1.70 14.56 9.54
C LEU A 118 2.75 13.43 9.45
N ALA A 119 3.92 13.60 10.07
CA ALA A 119 4.96 12.58 10.11
C ALA A 119 4.57 11.35 10.96
N GLN A 120 3.87 11.58 12.08
CA GLN A 120 3.30 10.51 12.91
C GLN A 120 2.14 9.82 12.20
N ALA A 121 1.25 10.57 11.56
CA ALA A 121 0.16 10.02 10.75
C ALA A 121 0.69 9.14 9.61
N ARG A 122 1.71 9.58 8.85
CA ARG A 122 2.36 8.74 7.82
C ARG A 122 2.92 7.45 8.42
N THR A 123 3.55 7.51 9.58
CA THR A 123 4.11 6.33 10.27
C THR A 123 2.99 5.36 10.65
N GLN A 124 1.91 5.86 11.27
CA GLN A 124 0.75 5.06 11.62
C GLN A 124 0.11 4.42 10.38
N MET A 125 0.03 5.14 9.26
CA MET A 125 -0.45 4.59 7.99
C MET A 125 0.45 3.48 7.48
N PHE A 126 1.78 3.64 7.51
CA PHE A 126 2.71 2.58 7.14
C PHE A 126 2.47 1.30 7.94
N ASP A 127 2.32 1.42 9.26
CA ASP A 127 2.08 0.29 10.16
C ASP A 127 0.71 -0.37 9.92
N ASN A 128 -0.33 0.44 9.70
CA ASN A 128 -1.67 -0.03 9.39
C ASN A 128 -1.72 -0.78 8.06
N ILE A 129 -1.05 -0.27 7.02
CA ILE A 129 -0.91 -0.95 5.73
C ILE A 129 -0.20 -2.30 5.91
N GLU A 130 0.81 -2.37 6.77
CA GLU A 130 1.48 -3.64 7.07
C GLU A 130 0.53 -4.65 7.73
N LYS A 131 -0.27 -4.22 8.71
CA LYS A 131 -1.28 -5.05 9.37
C LYS A 131 -2.31 -5.57 8.36
N ILE A 132 -2.82 -4.71 7.48
CA ILE A 132 -3.75 -5.08 6.39
C ILE A 132 -3.10 -6.13 5.47
N ARG A 133 -1.84 -5.90 5.05
CA ARG A 133 -1.11 -6.83 4.18
C ARG A 133 -0.91 -8.20 4.83
N LYS A 134 -0.57 -8.24 6.13
CA LYS A 134 -0.43 -9.48 6.90
C LYS A 134 -1.77 -10.20 7.04
N LEU A 135 -2.84 -9.49 7.37
CA LEU A 135 -4.19 -10.05 7.51
C LEU A 135 -4.68 -10.63 6.18
N ARG A 136 -4.55 -9.89 5.08
CA ARG A 136 -4.90 -10.40 3.75
C ARG A 136 -4.11 -11.64 3.36
N ASN A 137 -2.81 -11.67 3.61
CA ASN A 137 -2.01 -12.85 3.33
C ASN A 137 -2.47 -14.06 4.16
N ARG A 138 -2.90 -13.86 5.41
CA ARG A 138 -3.48 -14.92 6.25
C ARG A 138 -4.82 -15.43 5.68
N VAL A 139 -5.71 -14.52 5.31
CA VAL A 139 -7.01 -14.80 4.67
C VAL A 139 -6.83 -15.57 3.36
N ALA A 140 -5.93 -15.12 2.48
CA ALA A 140 -5.68 -15.77 1.19
C ALA A 140 -5.06 -17.18 1.31
N LEU A 141 -4.32 -17.44 2.40
CA LEU A 141 -3.65 -18.71 2.62
C LEU A 141 -4.53 -19.75 3.34
N ASN A 142 -5.74 -19.40 3.82
CA ASN A 142 -6.58 -20.27 4.67
C ASN A 142 -5.80 -20.96 5.81
N ARG A 143 -4.79 -20.29 6.38
CA ARG A 143 -3.92 -20.90 7.41
C ARG A 143 -4.63 -20.94 8.76
N PRO A 144 -4.56 -22.07 9.50
CA PRO A 144 -5.10 -22.16 10.86
C PRO A 144 -4.33 -21.22 11.81
N GLY A 145 -5.05 -20.51 12.70
CA GLY A 145 -4.44 -19.67 13.75
C GLY A 145 -5.11 -18.32 14.03
N PHE A 146 -6.39 -18.11 13.68
CA PHE A 146 -7.08 -16.83 13.90
C PHE A 146 -7.13 -16.34 15.37
N ILE A 147 -6.93 -17.22 16.36
CA ILE A 147 -7.20 -16.95 17.78
C ILE A 147 -5.94 -16.99 18.69
N GLY A 148 -4.77 -17.43 18.19
CA GLY A 148 -3.60 -17.64 19.06
C GLY A 148 -2.91 -16.39 19.62
N ASP A 149 -3.18 -15.20 19.04
CA ASP A 149 -2.43 -13.96 19.31
C ASP A 149 -3.34 -12.71 19.48
N LEU A 150 -4.60 -12.88 19.91
CA LEU A 150 -5.46 -11.77 20.34
C LEU A 150 -5.46 -11.63 21.86
#